data_AF-A0A821KIR9-F1
#
_entry.id   AF-A0A821KIR9-F1
#
_cell.length_a   1.000
_cell.length_b   1.000
_cell.length_c   1.000
_cell.angle_alpha   90.00
_cell.angle_beta   90.00
_cell.angle_gamma   90.00
#
_symmetry.space_group_name_H-M   'P 1'
#
loop_
_entity.id
_entity.type
_entity.pdbx_description
1 polymer ?
#
loop_
_entity_poly.entity_id
_entity_poly.type
_entity_poly.pdbx_seq_one_letter_code
_entity_poly.pdbx_strand_id
1 'polypeptide(L)' 'KKSKDDENVDVEAAAKSNLLTKLTIPMLKDYCREKKLKASGTKKQDFIDAIQTHLGIAQ' A
#
# COMPACT_ATOMS: atom_id res chain seq x y z
N LYS A 1 -11.32 21.17 -0.51
CA LYS A 1 -10.67 21.39 0.81
C LYS A 1 -10.54 20.05 1.51
N LYS A 2 -9.37 19.43 1.47
CA LYS A 2 -8.90 18.55 2.56
C LYS A 2 -7.38 18.59 2.56
N SER A 3 -6.86 19.34 3.51
CA SER A 3 -5.45 19.43 3.90
C SER A 3 -5.43 18.92 5.33
N LYS A 4 -4.79 17.77 5.57
CA LYS A 4 -4.24 17.30 6.86
C LYS A 4 -3.76 15.86 6.69
N ASP A 5 -2.45 15.65 6.58
CA ASP A 5 -1.70 14.74 7.44
C ASP A 5 -0.21 14.82 7.05
N ASP A 6 0.49 15.65 7.80
CA ASP A 6 1.92 15.51 8.02
C ASP A 6 2.05 14.28 8.94
N GLU A 7 2.84 13.28 8.54
CA GLU A 7 3.24 12.08 9.33
C GLU A 7 2.38 10.79 9.30
N ASN A 8 1.31 10.68 8.49
CA ASN A 8 0.72 9.37 8.17
C ASN A 8 1.09 9.00 6.74
N VAL A 9 1.91 7.95 6.57
CA VAL A 9 2.33 7.49 5.25
C VAL A 9 1.10 7.01 4.49
N ASP A 10 0.58 7.86 3.60
CA ASP A 10 -0.53 7.55 2.71
C ASP A 10 -0.14 6.44 1.74
N VAL A 11 -0.38 5.19 2.14
CA VAL A 11 -0.10 3.99 1.32
C VAL A 11 -0.83 4.08 -0.02
N GLU A 12 -2.00 4.72 -0.07
CA GLU A 12 -2.76 4.96 -1.30
C GLU A 12 -2.07 5.96 -2.24
N ALA A 13 -1.51 7.05 -1.72
CA ALA A 13 -0.74 8.00 -2.52
C ALA A 13 0.58 7.39 -3.00
N ALA A 14 1.23 6.60 -2.13
CA ALA A 14 2.42 5.84 -2.47
C ALA A 14 2.14 4.80 -3.57
N ALA A 15 0.98 4.14 -3.55
CA ALA A 15 0.54 3.23 -4.60
C ALA A 15 0.39 3.93 -5.94
N LYS A 16 -0.29 5.08 -5.95
CA LYS A 16 -0.51 5.89 -7.17
C LYS A 16 0.80 6.44 -7.75
N SER A 17 1.78 6.72 -6.88
CA SER A 17 3.08 7.26 -7.27
C SER A 17 4.17 6.20 -7.47
N ASN A 18 3.82 4.90 -7.40
CA ASN A 18 4.78 3.79 -7.47
C ASN A 18 5.89 3.83 -6.37
N LEU A 19 5.59 4.48 -5.24
CA LEU A 19 6.48 4.63 -4.09
C LEU A 19 6.25 3.56 -3.01
N LEU A 20 5.36 2.58 -3.22
CA LEU A 20 5.21 1.43 -2.31
C LEU A 20 6.52 0.64 -2.14
N THR A 21 7.37 0.68 -3.16
CA THR A 21 8.73 0.10 -3.13
C THR A 21 9.65 0.82 -2.15
N LYS A 22 9.36 2.06 -1.78
CA LYS A 22 10.07 2.85 -0.76
C LYS A 22 9.52 2.61 0.65
N LEU A 23 8.32 2.05 0.77
CA LEU A 23 7.73 1.69 2.06
C LEU A 23 8.36 0.42 2.62
N THR A 24 8.29 0.27 3.93
CA THR A 24 8.77 -0.93 4.62
C THR A 24 7.72 -2.03 4.57
N ILE A 25 8.16 -3.30 4.57
CA ILE A 25 7.26 -4.47 4.64
C ILE A 25 6.23 -4.36 5.78
N PRO A 26 6.60 -3.97 7.02
CA PRO A 26 5.61 -3.82 8.09
C PRO A 26 4.50 -2.83 7.74
N MET A 27 4.77 -1.69 7.10
CA MET A 27 3.73 -0.73 6.71
C MET A 27 2.77 -1.29 5.66
N LEU A 28 3.31 -1.97 4.64
CA LEU A 28 2.49 -2.61 3.60
C LEU A 28 1.60 -3.71 4.20
N LYS A 29 2.15 -4.47 5.16
CA LYS A 29 1.45 -5.55 5.85
C LYS A 29 0.35 -5.03 6.77
N ASP A 30 0.61 -3.92 7.47
CA ASP A 30 -0.39 -3.26 8.32
C ASP A 30 -1.56 -2.76 7.48
N TYR A 31 -1.28 -2.06 6.37
CA TYR A 31 -2.31 -1.62 5.44
C TYR A 31 -3.12 -2.78 4.85
N CYS A 32 -2.46 -3.86 4.41
CA CYS A 32 -3.15 -5.07 3.97
C CYS A 32 -4.04 -5.66 5.08
N ARG A 33 -3.61 -5.63 6.35
CA ARG A 33 -4.39 -6.13 7.48
C ARG A 33 -5.61 -5.24 7.77
N GLU A 34 -5.45 -3.92 7.77
CA GLU A 34 -6.52 -2.95 7.98
C GLU A 34 -7.59 -3.04 6.89
N LYS A 35 -7.15 -3.10 5.63
CA LYS A 35 -8.03 -3.20 4.45
C LYS A 35 -8.48 -4.63 4.14
N LYS A 36 -8.07 -5.61 4.98
CA LYS A 36 -8.36 -7.04 4.81
C LYS A 36 -7.97 -7.60 3.43
N LEU A 37 -6.87 -7.08 2.88
CA LEU A 37 -6.28 -7.55 1.64
C LEU A 37 -5.54 -8.87 1.89
N LYS A 38 -5.80 -9.85 1.02
CA LYS A 38 -5.02 -11.08 0.98
C LYS A 38 -3.85 -10.85 0.02
N ALA A 39 -2.67 -10.69 0.58
CA ALA A 39 -1.44 -10.90 -0.16
C ALA A 39 -1.42 -12.36 -0.66
N SER A 40 -1.08 -12.57 -1.92
CA SER A 40 -0.88 -13.88 -2.54
C SER A 40 0.35 -14.64 -1.97
N GLY A 41 1.17 -13.98 -1.14
CA GLY A 41 2.46 -14.50 -0.69
C GLY A 41 3.09 -13.67 0.45
N THR A 42 4.36 -13.95 0.74
CA THR A 42 5.11 -13.38 1.88
C THR A 42 6.16 -12.34 1.49
N LYS A 43 6.31 -12.09 0.18
CA LYS A 43 7.30 -11.14 -0.34
C LYS A 43 6.77 -9.71 -0.28
N LYS A 44 7.68 -8.74 -0.14
CA LYS A 44 7.34 -7.31 -0.23
C LYS A 44 6.49 -6.99 -1.47
N GLN A 45 6.94 -7.47 -2.64
CA GLN A 45 6.27 -7.27 -3.92
C GLN A 45 4.83 -7.78 -3.91
N ASP A 46 4.54 -8.84 -3.17
CA ASP A 46 3.23 -9.44 -3.11
C ASP A 46 2.23 -8.56 -2.33
N PHE A 47 2.68 -7.95 -1.22
CA PHE A 47 1.89 -6.93 -0.53
C PHE A 47 1.70 -5.69 -1.40
N ILE A 48 2.73 -5.26 -2.13
CA ILE A 48 2.65 -4.11 -3.06
C ILE A 48 1.60 -4.39 -4.14
N ASP A 49 1.67 -5.55 -4.77
CA ASP A 49 0.75 -5.96 -5.82
C ASP A 49 -0.69 -6.04 -5.31
N ALA A 50 -0.92 -6.67 -4.15
CA ALA A 50 -2.26 -6.74 -3.54
C ALA A 50 -2.85 -5.34 -3.27
N ILE A 51 -2.02 -4.40 -2.83
CA ILE A 51 -2.42 -3.00 -2.61
C ILE A 51 -2.72 -2.31 -3.95
N GLN A 52 -1.87 -2.47 -4.96
CA GLN A 52 -2.08 -1.86 -6.27
C GLN A 52 -3.30 -2.45 -7.00
N THR A 53 -3.50 -3.76 -6.93
CA THR A 53 -4.69 -4.47 -7.41
C THR A 53 -5.95 -3.95 -6.72
N HIS A 54 -5.93 -3.82 -5.37
CA HIS A 54 -7.07 -3.30 -4.63
C HIS A 54 -7.45 -1.87 -5.04
N LEU A 55 -6.45 -1.05 -5.35
CA LEU A 55 -6.64 0.33 -5.78
C LEU A 55 -6.87 0.47 -7.30
N GLY A 56 -6.82 -0.63 -8.06
CA GLY A 56 -6.99 -0.64 -9.51
C GLY A 56 -5.84 0.02 -10.29
N ILE A 57 -4.64 0.05 -9.71
CA ILE A 57 -3.45 0.71 -10.27
C ILE A 57 -2.60 -0.29 -11.08
N ALA A 58 -2.50 -1.54 -10.61
CA ALA A 58 -1.87 -2.63 -11.34
C ALA A 58 -2.98 -3.51 -11.94
N GLN A 59 -2.98 -3.64 -13.27
CA GLN A 59 -3.72 -4.64 -14.05
C GLN A 59 -2.74 -5.37 -14.96
#